data_AF-A0A1L5BMN1-F1
#
_entry.id   AF-A0A1L5BMN1-F1
#
_cell.length_a   1.000
_cell.length_b   1.000
_cell.length_c   1.000
_cell.angle_alpha   90.00
_cell.angle_beta   90.00
_cell.angle_gamma   90.00
#
_symmetry.space_group_name_H-M   'P 1'
#
loop_
_entity.id
_entity.type
_entity.pdbx_description
1 polymer ?
#
loop_
_entity_poly.entity_id
_entity_poly.type
_entity_poly.pdbx_seq_one_letter_code
_entity_poly.pdbx_strand_id
1 'polypeptide(L)'
;MPSVIAAPNIADAIAKANQWVAAAKPVIRAWFALDDIAGDLFTAEQRIRDEARGLLRKPRDEMYRMIEGIRDDFRCDHVVHASEGADDAEWDRVEEFNDELDRGMVSVAAAIKQVEAEL
;
A
#
# COMPACT_ATOMS: atom_id res chain seq x y z
N MET A 1 9.53 38.29 1.56
CA MET A 1 9.46 37.31 0.47
C MET A 1 9.03 35.99 1.10
N PRO A 2 7.78 35.54 0.96
CA PRO A 2 7.39 34.19 1.41
C PRO A 2 7.83 33.17 0.34
N SER A 3 8.77 32.30 0.70
CA SER A 3 8.60 30.91 1.15
C SER A 3 8.33 29.92 0.01
N VAL A 4 9.32 29.77 -0.88
CA VAL A 4 9.39 28.59 -1.75
C VAL A 4 9.78 27.42 -0.87
N ILE A 5 8.81 26.59 -0.47
CA ILE A 5 9.13 25.23 -0.05
C ILE A 5 9.73 24.57 -1.28
N ALA A 6 11.04 24.32 -1.28
CA ALA A 6 11.65 23.52 -2.31
C ALA A 6 11.03 22.12 -2.21
N ALA A 7 10.19 21.76 -3.18
CA ALA A 7 9.64 20.42 -3.24
C ALA A 7 10.82 19.41 -3.22
N PRO A 8 10.75 18.35 -2.42
CA PRO A 8 11.79 17.31 -2.42
C PRO A 8 11.94 16.75 -3.83
N ASN A 9 13.11 16.20 -4.16
CA ASN A 9 13.28 15.51 -5.43
C ASN A 9 12.27 14.35 -5.52
N ILE A 10 11.39 14.39 -6.52
CA ILE A 10 10.29 13.43 -6.68
C ILE A 10 10.80 11.98 -6.80
N ALA A 11 11.94 11.76 -7.45
CA ALA A 11 12.54 10.44 -7.57
C ALA A 11 12.97 9.88 -6.19
N ASP A 12 13.53 10.73 -5.33
CA ASP A 12 13.93 10.35 -3.98
C ASP A 12 12.71 10.12 -3.08
N ALA A 13 11.65 10.93 -3.24
CA ALA A 13 10.38 10.74 -2.52
C ALA A 13 9.72 9.42 -2.89
N ILE A 14 9.62 9.10 -4.19
CA ILE A 14 9.10 7.80 -4.68
C ILE A 14 9.93 6.64 -4.14
N ALA A 15 11.27 6.74 -4.20
CA ALA A 15 12.16 5.68 -3.73
C ALA A 15 11.99 5.41 -2.22
N LYS A 16 11.81 6.46 -1.42
CA LYS A 16 11.54 6.33 0.03
C LYS A 16 10.13 5.79 0.30
N ALA A 17 9.12 6.33 -0.38
CA ALA A 17 7.75 5.86 -0.23
C ALA A 17 7.66 4.36 -0.52
N ASN A 18 8.34 3.87 -1.57
CA ASN A 18 8.36 2.46 -1.96
C ASN A 18 9.04 1.51 -0.95
N GLN A 19 9.66 2.00 0.13
CA GLN A 19 10.12 1.16 1.22
C GLN A 19 8.95 0.48 1.96
N TRP A 20 7.72 0.97 1.78
CA TRP A 20 6.49 0.35 2.30
C TRP A 20 6.38 -1.14 1.90
N VAL A 21 6.88 -1.52 0.71
CA VAL A 21 6.82 -2.91 0.22
C VAL A 21 7.58 -3.85 1.16
N ALA A 22 8.76 -3.43 1.62
CA ALA A 22 9.55 -4.21 2.56
C ALA A 22 8.86 -4.32 3.93
N ALA A 23 8.20 -3.23 4.38
CA ALA A 23 7.45 -3.22 5.63
C ALA A 23 6.17 -4.09 5.57
N ALA A 24 5.47 -4.11 4.44
CA ALA A 24 4.26 -4.90 4.24
C ALA A 24 4.52 -6.39 3.99
N LYS A 25 5.74 -6.75 3.61
CA LYS A 25 6.14 -8.12 3.25
C LYS A 25 5.75 -9.21 4.27
N PRO A 26 5.91 -9.03 5.59
CA PRO A 26 5.46 -10.03 6.57
C PRO A 26 3.94 -10.26 6.55
N VAL A 27 3.16 -9.18 6.37
CA VAL A 27 1.69 -9.25 6.30
C VAL A 27 1.25 -9.93 5.01
N ILE A 28 1.89 -9.63 3.87
CA ILE A 28 1.63 -10.28 2.58
C ILE A 28 1.91 -11.79 2.67
N ARG A 29 3.03 -12.19 3.28
CA ARG A 29 3.35 -13.62 3.48
C ARG A 29 2.31 -14.33 4.35
N ALA A 30 1.88 -13.70 5.43
CA ALA A 30 0.85 -14.26 6.30
C ALA A 30 -0.52 -14.33 5.59
N TRP A 31 -0.82 -13.40 4.67
CA TRP A 31 -2.01 -13.44 3.82
C TRP A 31 -1.98 -14.63 2.86
N PHE A 32 -0.83 -14.93 2.23
CA PHE A 32 -0.66 -16.13 1.41
C PHE A 32 -0.84 -17.42 2.22
N ALA A 33 -0.25 -17.51 3.42
CA ALA A 33 -0.43 -18.68 4.27
C ALA A 33 -1.92 -18.93 4.64
N LEU A 34 -2.70 -17.86 4.80
CA LEU A 34 -4.15 -17.96 5.02
C LEU A 34 -4.88 -18.45 3.76
N ASP A 35 -4.44 -18.00 2.58
CA ASP A 35 -4.98 -18.43 1.28
C ASP A 35 -4.71 -19.91 1.02
N ASP A 36 -3.50 -20.39 1.34
CA ASP A 36 -3.12 -21.81 1.24
C ASP A 36 -3.99 -22.68 2.16
N ILE A 37 -4.17 -22.28 3.43
CA ILE A 37 -5.07 -22.97 4.36
C ILE A 37 -6.49 -23.04 3.79
N ALA A 38 -6.98 -21.95 3.20
CA ALA A 38 -8.29 -21.93 2.54
C ALA A 38 -8.36 -22.90 1.35
N GLY A 39 -7.26 -23.04 0.60
CA GLY A 39 -7.09 -24.02 -0.47
C GLY A 39 -7.15 -25.47 0.04
N ASP A 40 -6.42 -25.80 1.09
CA ASP A 40 -6.43 -27.13 1.71
C ASP A 40 -7.82 -27.53 2.19
N LEU A 41 -8.54 -26.58 2.79
CA LEU A 41 -9.93 -26.76 3.23
C LEU A 41 -10.90 -27.03 2.09
N PHE A 42 -10.55 -26.68 0.85
CA PHE A 42 -11.33 -27.03 -0.33
C PHE A 42 -11.35 -28.54 -0.61
N THR A 43 -10.45 -29.30 0.00
CA THR A 43 -10.45 -30.78 -0.09
C THR A 43 -11.19 -31.43 1.08
N ALA A 44 -11.56 -30.66 2.11
CA ALA A 44 -12.28 -31.13 3.28
C ALA A 44 -13.79 -31.36 3.01
N GLU A 45 -14.45 -32.03 3.96
CA GLU A 45 -15.91 -32.22 3.99
C GLU A 45 -16.66 -30.90 3.85
N GLN A 46 -17.77 -30.90 3.11
CA GLN A 46 -18.52 -29.69 2.75
C GLN A 46 -18.87 -28.81 3.96
N ARG A 47 -19.32 -29.40 5.08
CA ARG A 47 -19.66 -28.65 6.29
C ARG A 47 -18.46 -27.91 6.89
N ILE A 48 -17.30 -28.58 6.93
CA ILE A 48 -16.05 -28.01 7.46
C ILE A 48 -15.58 -26.85 6.57
N ARG A 49 -15.71 -27.03 5.25
CA ARG A 49 -15.36 -26.00 4.26
C ARG A 49 -16.22 -24.74 4.40
N ASP A 50 -17.53 -24.89 4.53
CA ASP A 50 -18.45 -23.76 4.64
C ASP A 50 -18.24 -22.98 5.94
N GLU A 51 -18.02 -23.67 7.07
CA GLU A 51 -17.67 -23.06 8.36
C GLU A 51 -16.33 -22.31 8.27
N ALA A 52 -15.29 -22.95 7.73
CA ALA A 52 -13.96 -22.35 7.65
C ALA A 52 -13.91 -21.16 6.68
N ARG A 53 -14.65 -21.20 5.56
CA ARG A 53 -14.72 -20.08 4.61
C ARG A 53 -15.26 -18.80 5.26
N GLY A 54 -16.26 -18.93 6.13
CA GLY A 54 -16.79 -17.81 6.91
C GLY A 54 -15.76 -17.24 7.88
N LEU A 55 -14.95 -18.10 8.49
CA LEU A 55 -13.92 -17.72 9.45
C LEU A 55 -12.69 -17.07 8.80
N LEU A 56 -12.31 -17.50 7.58
CA LEU A 56 -11.09 -17.04 6.90
C LEU A 56 -11.28 -15.79 6.07
N ARG A 57 -12.50 -15.52 5.57
CA ARG A 57 -12.77 -14.34 4.73
C ARG A 57 -12.45 -13.03 5.46
N LYS A 58 -12.91 -12.89 6.70
CA LYS A 58 -12.73 -11.66 7.47
C LYS A 58 -11.24 -11.36 7.76
N PRO A 59 -10.43 -12.31 8.27
CA PRO A 59 -8.99 -12.11 8.42
C PRO A 59 -8.29 -11.77 7.10
N ARG A 60 -8.67 -12.41 5.98
CA ARG A 60 -8.09 -12.11 4.66
C ARG A 60 -8.33 -10.66 4.24
N ASP A 61 -9.56 -10.20 4.37
CA ASP A 61 -9.95 -8.82 4.06
C ASP A 61 -9.26 -7.82 5.01
N GLU A 62 -9.11 -8.16 6.29
CA GLU A 62 -8.40 -7.34 7.28
C GLU A 62 -6.91 -7.22 6.96
N MET A 63 -6.25 -8.31 6.55
CA MET A 63 -4.84 -8.29 6.15
C MET A 63 -4.61 -7.48 4.87
N TYR A 64 -5.52 -7.56 3.90
CA TYR A 64 -5.46 -6.71 2.73
C TYR A 64 -5.54 -5.21 3.09
N ARG A 65 -6.46 -4.84 3.99
CA ARG A 65 -6.55 -3.46 4.50
C ARG A 65 -5.31 -3.03 5.29
N MET A 66 -4.69 -3.94 6.04
CA MET A 66 -3.42 -3.63 6.72
C MET A 66 -2.31 -3.32 5.71
N ILE A 67 -2.25 -4.04 4.59
CA ILE A 67 -1.29 -3.77 3.52
C ILE A 67 -1.55 -2.40 2.88
N GLU A 68 -2.82 -2.05 2.62
CA GLU A 68 -3.20 -0.72 2.14
C GLU A 68 -2.82 0.38 3.15
N GLY A 69 -3.12 0.19 4.42
CA GLY A 69 -2.78 1.14 5.49
C GLY A 69 -1.27 1.39 5.60
N ILE A 70 -0.45 0.34 5.52
CA ILE A 70 1.02 0.49 5.52
C ILE A 70 1.48 1.32 4.32
N ARG A 71 0.92 1.10 3.13
CA ARG A 71 1.25 1.91 1.94
C ARG A 71 0.86 3.37 2.13
N ASP A 72 -0.34 3.62 2.66
CA ASP A 72 -0.89 4.96 2.84
C ASP A 72 -0.12 5.75 3.92
N ASP A 73 0.34 5.10 4.98
CA ASP A 73 1.20 5.72 6.00
C ASP A 73 2.51 6.23 5.38
N PHE A 74 3.18 5.40 4.58
CA PHE A 74 4.41 5.81 3.87
C PHE A 74 4.17 6.89 2.82
N ARG A 75 3.01 6.88 2.16
CA ARG A 75 2.60 7.96 1.26
C ARG A 75 2.48 9.28 2.02
N CYS A 76 1.78 9.27 3.15
CA CYS A 76 1.53 10.47 3.97
C CYS A 76 2.83 11.14 4.45
N ASP A 77 3.88 10.37 4.71
CA ASP A 77 5.19 10.91 5.10
C ASP A 77 5.92 11.67 3.97
N HIS A 78 5.42 11.57 2.73
CA HIS A 78 6.11 12.08 1.54
C HIS A 78 5.27 12.98 0.64
N VAL A 79 3.98 13.17 0.94
CA VAL A 79 3.17 14.19 0.27
C VAL A 79 3.65 15.60 0.62
N VAL A 80 3.47 16.53 -0.31
CA VAL A 80 3.73 17.96 -0.10
C VAL A 80 2.40 18.68 0.14
N HIS A 81 2.45 19.70 1.00
CA HIS A 81 1.32 20.58 1.27
C HIS A 81 1.67 22.02 0.90
N ALA A 82 0.71 22.72 0.31
CA ALA A 82 0.81 24.14 0.07
C ALA A 82 0.75 24.92 1.40
N SER A 83 1.49 26.03 1.48
CA SER A 83 1.40 26.95 2.62
C SER A 83 0.14 27.81 2.57
N GLU A 84 -0.30 28.31 3.73
CA GLU A 84 -1.37 29.29 3.80
C GLU A 84 -1.01 30.55 2.99
N GLY A 85 -1.86 30.90 2.02
CA GLY A 85 -1.61 32.01 1.09
C GLY A 85 -0.88 31.63 -0.21
N ALA A 86 -0.73 30.32 -0.50
CA ALA A 86 -0.19 29.85 -1.77
C ALA A 86 -1.00 30.35 -2.97
N ASP A 87 -0.30 30.76 -4.03
CA ASP A 87 -0.93 31.14 -5.29
C ASP A 87 -1.32 29.92 -6.14
N ASP A 88 -2.11 30.14 -7.20
CA ASP A 88 -2.59 29.05 -8.07
C ASP A 88 -1.42 28.23 -8.66
N ALA A 89 -0.29 28.88 -8.99
CA ALA A 89 0.88 28.21 -9.55
C ALA A 89 1.65 27.38 -8.50
N GLU A 90 1.57 27.74 -7.22
CA GLU A 90 2.07 26.92 -6.11
C GLU A 90 1.16 25.71 -5.85
N TRP A 91 -0.16 25.87 -5.92
CA TRP A 91 -1.11 24.77 -5.84
C TRP A 91 -0.91 23.76 -6.96
N ASP A 92 -0.82 24.21 -8.21
CA ASP A 92 -0.57 23.35 -9.38
C ASP A 92 0.71 22.51 -9.20
N ARG A 93 1.78 23.11 -8.67
CA ARG A 93 3.04 22.40 -8.41
C ARG A 93 2.92 21.35 -7.31
N VAL A 94 2.12 21.62 -6.26
CA VAL A 94 1.87 20.66 -5.19
C VAL A 94 1.02 19.49 -5.69
N GLU A 95 0.00 19.76 -6.50
CA GLU A 95 -0.83 18.74 -7.13
C GLU A 95 -0.01 17.88 -8.08
N GLU A 96 0.77 18.48 -8.98
CA GLU A 96 1.64 17.76 -9.92
C GLU A 96 2.62 16.84 -9.18
N PHE A 97 3.22 17.34 -8.09
CA PHE A 97 4.14 16.55 -7.26
C PHE A 97 3.45 15.34 -6.63
N ASN A 98 2.29 15.55 -5.98
CA ASN A 98 1.57 14.48 -5.29
C ASN A 98 0.99 13.45 -6.28
N ASP A 99 0.54 13.89 -7.45
CA ASP A 99 0.11 13.00 -8.54
C ASP A 99 1.26 12.16 -9.10
N GLU A 100 2.45 12.75 -9.23
CA GLU A 100 3.64 12.02 -9.65
C GLU A 100 4.09 11.01 -8.58
N LEU A 101 3.99 11.38 -7.29
CA LEU A 101 4.26 10.47 -6.18
C LEU A 101 3.33 9.26 -6.24
N ASP A 102 2.02 9.50 -6.39
CA ASP A 102 1.02 8.44 -6.45
C ASP A 102 1.20 7.51 -7.65
N ARG A 103 1.60 8.07 -8.80
CA ARG A 103 1.91 7.31 -10.01
C ARG A 103 3.20 6.49 -9.87
N GLY A 104 4.20 7.02 -9.17
CA GLY A 104 5.50 6.37 -8.97
C GLY A 104 5.51 5.32 -7.85
N MET A 105 4.54 5.38 -6.93
CA MET A 105 4.41 4.39 -5.87
C MET A 105 3.99 3.02 -6.39
N VAL A 106 4.65 1.97 -5.90
CA VAL A 106 4.28 0.57 -6.14
C VAL A 106 2.84 0.36 -5.65
N SER A 107 2.03 -0.29 -6.47
CA SER A 107 0.66 -0.65 -6.12
C SER A 107 0.63 -1.86 -5.19
N VAL A 108 -0.44 -1.99 -4.40
CA VAL A 108 -0.65 -3.17 -3.54
C VAL A 108 -0.60 -4.47 -4.33
N ALA A 109 -1.26 -4.52 -5.48
CA ALA A 109 -1.23 -5.68 -6.37
C ALA A 109 0.17 -6.03 -6.89
N ALA A 110 0.99 -5.02 -7.21
CA ALA A 110 2.37 -5.25 -7.64
C ALA A 110 3.25 -5.77 -6.50
N ALA A 111 3.11 -5.22 -5.30
CA ALA A 111 3.84 -5.70 -4.11
C ALA A 111 3.47 -7.14 -3.76
N ILE A 112 2.18 -7.49 -3.82
CA ILE A 112 1.72 -8.87 -3.59
C ILE A 112 2.39 -9.83 -4.58
N LYS A 113 2.41 -9.50 -5.88
CA LYS A 113 3.08 -10.31 -6.90
C LYS A 113 4.59 -10.41 -6.70
N GLN A 114 5.24 -9.33 -6.24
CA GLN A 114 6.67 -9.38 -5.94
C GLN A 114 6.97 -10.36 -4.81
N VAL A 115 6.17 -10.34 -3.74
CA VAL A 115 6.34 -11.26 -2.61
C VAL A 115 5.98 -12.69 -3.01
N GLU A 116 4.96 -12.89 -3.84
CA GLU A 116 4.58 -14.19 -4.40
C GLU A 116 5.75 -14.86 -5.14
N ALA A 117 6.49 -14.10 -5.95
CA ALA A 117 7.63 -14.61 -6.72
C ALA A 117 8.83 -15.04 -5.86
N GLU A 118 8.82 -14.75 -4.55
CA GLU A 118 9.85 -15.15 -3.60
C GLU A 118 9.47 -16.36 -2.73
N LEU A 119 8.23 -16.82 -2.79
CA LEU A 119 7.73 -18.00 -2.07
C LEU A 119 8.11 -19.29 -2.80
#